data_AF-A0A383C1G4-F1
#
_entry.id   AF-A0A383C1G4-F1
#
_cell.length_a   1.000
_cell.length_b   1.000
_cell.length_c   1.000
_cell.angle_alpha   90.00
_cell.angle_beta   90.00
_cell.angle_gamma   90.00
#
_symmetry.space_group_name_H-M   'P 1'
#
loop_
_entity.id
_entity.type
_entity.pdbx_description
1 polymer ?
#
loop_
_entity_poly.entity_id
_entity_poly.type
_entity_poly.pdbx_seq_one_letter_code
_entity_poly.pdbx_strand_id
1 'polypeptide(L)'
;MKSIPTGLLALTICFTAGAVDISDSLKTIRAVGPEGKGNAAAAQAWQSLAQVKPAALPQILAAMDGANPLAANWLRAAVDTIASRAKDLPQMELKKFIANQKHDPRARRLAYELIKNANPQLAAKLIPGLLNDPSVELRRDAVQRVMIEGADLGKIKKPDLA
;
A
#
# COMPACT_ATOMS: atom_id res chain seq x y z
N MET A 1 28.48 40.87 -42.69
CA MET A 1 27.06 40.46 -42.58
C MET A 1 26.94 39.16 -43.37
N LYS A 2 26.70 37.97 -42.81
CA LYS A 2 25.69 37.55 -41.84
C LYS A 2 26.20 36.33 -41.07
N SER A 3 26.00 36.32 -39.76
CA SER A 3 26.28 35.22 -38.84
C SER A 3 25.16 34.18 -38.91
N ILE A 4 25.51 32.90 -38.95
CA ILE A 4 24.59 31.76 -38.87
C ILE A 4 24.54 31.31 -37.40
N PRO A 5 23.38 31.27 -36.72
CA PRO A 5 23.32 30.79 -35.35
C PRO A 5 23.24 29.25 -35.32
N THR A 6 24.21 28.65 -34.63
CA THR A 6 24.24 27.24 -34.27
C THR A 6 23.15 26.98 -33.24
N GLY A 7 22.00 26.47 -33.68
CA GLY A 7 20.92 26.02 -32.79
C GLY A 7 21.23 24.64 -32.23
N LEU A 8 21.67 24.58 -30.96
CA LEU A 8 21.86 23.34 -30.21
C LEU A 8 20.47 22.80 -29.80
N LEU A 9 19.95 21.83 -30.55
CA LEU A 9 18.73 21.11 -30.21
C LEU A 9 19.04 20.09 -29.10
N ALA A 10 18.82 20.45 -27.84
CA ALA A 10 18.92 19.54 -26.71
C ALA A 10 17.73 18.57 -26.72
N LEU A 11 17.93 17.37 -27.27
CA LEU A 11 16.96 16.29 -27.22
C LEU A 11 16.93 15.69 -25.80
N THR A 12 15.96 16.11 -24.99
CA THR A 12 15.73 15.53 -23.66
C THR A 12 15.14 14.14 -23.80
N ILE A 13 15.97 13.10 -23.73
CA ILE A 13 15.50 11.70 -23.71
C ILE A 13 14.93 11.41 -22.31
N CYS A 14 13.60 11.38 -22.22
CA CYS A 14 12.90 10.94 -21.02
C CYS A 14 12.94 9.40 -20.95
N PHE A 15 13.89 8.83 -20.20
CA PHE A 15 13.96 7.38 -19.97
C PHE A 15 12.85 6.94 -18.99
N THR A 16 11.74 6.41 -19.51
CA THR A 16 10.64 5.82 -18.70
C THR A 16 10.90 4.34 -18.36
N ALA A 17 12.11 3.98 -17.94
CA ALA A 17 12.50 2.57 -17.72
C ALA A 17 11.85 1.91 -16.49
N GLY A 18 11.24 2.68 -15.58
CA GLY A 18 10.75 2.13 -14.30
C GLY A 18 9.37 1.47 -14.34
N ALA A 19 8.48 1.85 -15.28
CA ALA A 19 7.09 1.37 -15.26
C ALA A 19 6.93 -0.04 -15.86
N VAL A 20 7.72 -0.35 -16.89
CA VAL A 20 7.72 -1.67 -17.56
C VAL A 20 8.25 -2.74 -16.62
N ASP A 21 9.35 -2.44 -15.90
CA ASP A 21 10.00 -3.38 -14.97
C ASP A 21 9.11 -3.75 -13.76
N ILE A 22 8.37 -2.78 -13.21
CA ILE A 22 7.40 -3.04 -12.14
C ILE A 22 6.30 -4.00 -12.62
N SER A 23 5.70 -3.73 -13.78
CA SER A 23 4.59 -4.55 -14.29
C SER A 23 5.02 -6.00 -14.54
N ASP A 24 6.22 -6.23 -15.07
CA ASP A 24 6.69 -7.58 -15.39
C ASP A 24 7.14 -8.33 -14.14
N SER A 25 7.74 -7.64 -13.18
CA SER A 25 8.03 -8.19 -11.85
C SER A 25 6.76 -8.63 -11.13
N LEU A 26 5.70 -7.82 -11.17
CA LEU A 26 4.40 -8.15 -10.58
C LEU A 26 3.75 -9.38 -11.26
N LYS A 27 3.77 -9.45 -12.60
CA LYS A 27 3.28 -10.64 -13.33
C LYS A 27 4.04 -11.90 -12.93
N THR A 28 5.37 -11.81 -12.84
CA THR A 28 6.23 -12.93 -12.46
C THR A 28 5.91 -13.43 -11.05
N ILE A 29 5.77 -12.52 -10.08
CA ILE A 29 5.39 -12.87 -8.71
C ILE A 29 3.99 -13.49 -8.65
N ARG A 30 3.04 -12.98 -9.43
CA ARG A 30 1.67 -13.52 -9.48
C ARG A 30 1.59 -14.93 -10.08
N ALA A 31 2.58 -15.35 -10.85
CA ALA A 31 2.64 -16.68 -11.45
C ALA A 31 3.15 -17.77 -10.48
N VAL A 32 3.57 -17.41 -9.26
CA VAL A 32 3.99 -18.38 -8.24
C VAL A 32 2.85 -19.36 -7.95
N GLY A 33 3.20 -20.65 -7.94
CA GLY A 33 2.28 -21.75 -7.71
C GLY A 33 2.77 -22.74 -6.65
N PRO A 34 2.01 -23.82 -6.43
CA PRO A 34 2.37 -24.89 -5.50
C PRO A 34 3.74 -25.51 -5.82
N GLU A 35 4.31 -26.20 -4.83
CA GLU A 35 5.53 -27.03 -4.99
C GLU A 35 6.75 -26.25 -5.51
N GLY A 36 6.81 -24.95 -5.20
CA GLY A 36 7.92 -24.08 -5.59
C GLY A 36 7.90 -23.63 -7.05
N LYS A 37 6.83 -23.92 -7.79
CA LYS A 37 6.66 -23.45 -9.17
C LYS A 37 6.77 -21.93 -9.25
N GLY A 38 7.78 -21.45 -9.99
CA GLY A 38 8.01 -20.02 -10.21
C GLY A 38 8.80 -19.31 -9.11
N ASN A 39 9.22 -20.00 -8.03
CA ASN A 39 9.90 -19.35 -6.90
C ASN A 39 11.22 -18.67 -7.28
N ALA A 40 12.05 -19.30 -8.13
CA ALA A 40 13.34 -18.72 -8.53
C ALA A 40 13.16 -17.41 -9.31
N ALA A 41 12.22 -17.39 -10.26
CA ALA A 41 11.88 -16.19 -11.01
C ALA A 41 11.24 -15.12 -10.11
N ALA A 42 10.36 -15.53 -9.19
CA ALA A 42 9.75 -14.62 -8.22
C ALA A 42 10.77 -14.00 -7.27
N ALA A 43 11.80 -14.74 -6.85
CA ALA A 43 12.87 -14.20 -6.02
C ALA A 43 13.64 -13.09 -6.75
N GLN A 44 13.97 -13.29 -8.03
CA GLN A 44 14.63 -12.26 -8.85
C GLN A 44 13.72 -11.04 -9.08
N ALA A 45 12.46 -11.28 -9.45
CA ALA A 45 11.47 -10.21 -9.60
C ALA A 45 11.24 -9.43 -8.30
N TRP A 46 11.23 -10.12 -7.16
CA TRP A 46 11.09 -9.50 -5.85
C TRP A 46 12.28 -8.62 -5.50
N GLN A 47 13.52 -9.03 -5.85
CA GLN A 47 14.71 -8.19 -5.64
C GLN A 47 14.61 -6.86 -6.39
N SER A 48 14.19 -6.88 -7.66
CA SER A 48 13.93 -5.65 -8.42
C SER A 48 12.80 -4.84 -7.80
N LEU A 49 11.68 -5.48 -7.50
CA LEU A 49 10.49 -4.83 -6.97
C LEU A 49 10.75 -4.18 -5.60
N ALA A 50 11.51 -4.82 -4.71
CA ALA A 50 11.81 -4.30 -3.38
C ALA A 50 12.63 -2.98 -3.41
N GLN A 51 13.33 -2.70 -4.51
CA GLN A 51 14.17 -1.51 -4.67
C GLN A 51 13.42 -0.32 -5.30
N VAL A 52 12.15 -0.47 -5.68
CA VAL A 52 11.38 0.61 -6.29
C VAL A 52 10.91 1.65 -5.29
N LYS A 53 10.76 2.90 -5.72
CA LYS A 53 10.41 4.03 -4.85
C LYS A 53 9.08 3.78 -4.11
N PRO A 54 8.90 4.31 -2.88
CA PRO A 54 7.66 4.16 -2.10
C PRO A 54 6.39 4.62 -2.83
N ALA A 55 6.51 5.53 -3.81
CA ALA A 55 5.39 5.94 -4.66
C ALA A 55 4.72 4.79 -5.44
N ALA A 56 5.39 3.65 -5.62
CA ALA A 56 4.82 2.47 -6.27
C ALA A 56 3.98 1.58 -5.34
N LEU A 57 3.96 1.84 -4.03
CA LEU A 57 3.24 1.01 -3.05
C LEU A 57 1.77 0.76 -3.42
N PRO A 58 0.96 1.76 -3.88
CA PRO A 58 -0.41 1.50 -4.30
C PRO A 58 -0.53 0.49 -5.46
N GLN A 59 0.41 0.53 -6.41
CA GLN A 59 0.43 -0.41 -7.55
C GLN A 59 0.75 -1.84 -7.09
N ILE A 60 1.70 -1.99 -6.16
CA ILE A 60 2.09 -3.30 -5.62
C ILE A 60 0.98 -3.87 -4.74
N LEU A 61 0.32 -3.05 -3.93
CA LEU A 61 -0.87 -3.42 -3.16
C LEU A 61 -2.01 -3.86 -4.08
N ALA A 62 -2.27 -3.14 -5.17
CA ALA A 62 -3.29 -3.52 -6.17
C ALA A 62 -2.97 -4.88 -6.83
N ALA A 63 -1.69 -5.24 -6.95
CA ALA A 63 -1.31 -6.54 -7.48
C ALA A 63 -1.68 -7.72 -6.57
N MET A 64 -2.16 -7.48 -5.35
CA MET A 64 -2.75 -8.51 -4.49
C MET A 64 -4.19 -8.85 -4.90
N ASP A 65 -4.86 -8.03 -5.71
CA ASP A 65 -6.23 -8.26 -6.18
C ASP A 65 -6.30 -9.56 -7.00
N GLY A 66 -7.00 -10.57 -6.49
CA GLY A 66 -7.08 -11.89 -7.12
C GLY A 66 -5.76 -12.66 -7.13
N ALA A 67 -4.77 -12.26 -6.32
CA ALA A 67 -3.55 -13.04 -6.15
C ALA A 67 -3.82 -14.29 -5.31
N ASN A 68 -3.21 -15.41 -5.70
CA ASN A 68 -3.21 -16.60 -4.86
C ASN A 68 -2.43 -16.34 -3.54
N PRO A 69 -2.64 -17.14 -2.48
CA PRO A 69 -1.99 -16.90 -1.18
C PRO A 69 -0.46 -16.85 -1.22
N LEU A 70 0.18 -17.63 -2.09
CA LEU A 70 1.65 -17.64 -2.23
C LEU A 70 2.14 -16.32 -2.85
N ALA A 71 1.52 -15.90 -3.95
CA ALA A 71 1.83 -14.62 -4.58
C ALA A 71 1.55 -13.43 -3.64
N ALA A 72 0.45 -13.47 -2.90
CA ALA A 72 0.11 -12.43 -1.92
C ALA A 72 1.20 -12.28 -0.84
N ASN A 73 1.81 -13.38 -0.39
CA ASN A 73 2.91 -13.34 0.58
C ASN A 73 4.17 -12.67 0.01
N TRP A 74 4.53 -12.96 -1.24
CA TRP A 74 5.65 -12.29 -1.92
C TRP A 74 5.40 -10.79 -2.08
N LEU A 75 4.19 -10.40 -2.49
CA LEU A 75 3.80 -8.99 -2.63
C LEU A 75 3.82 -8.25 -1.29
N ARG A 76 3.32 -8.88 -0.22
CA ARG A 76 3.40 -8.33 1.14
C ARG A 76 4.84 -8.10 1.57
N ALA A 77 5.74 -9.07 1.32
CA ALA A 77 7.16 -8.92 1.65
C ALA A 77 7.82 -7.76 0.88
N ALA A 78 7.43 -7.53 -0.39
CA ALA A 78 7.92 -6.40 -1.18
C ALA A 78 7.44 -5.07 -0.58
N VAL A 79 6.15 -4.98 -0.24
CA VAL A 79 5.57 -3.81 0.42
C VAL A 79 6.29 -3.50 1.73
N ASP A 80 6.47 -4.50 2.60
CA ASP A 80 7.15 -4.33 3.90
C ASP A 80 8.58 -3.82 3.71
N THR A 81 9.31 -4.35 2.72
CA THR A 81 10.69 -3.95 2.41
C THR A 81 10.79 -2.54 1.86
N ILE A 82 9.86 -2.14 0.99
CA ILE A 82 9.80 -0.78 0.46
C ILE A 82 9.44 0.20 1.59
N ALA A 83 8.52 -0.17 2.47
CA ALA A 83 8.10 0.68 3.57
C ALA A 83 9.21 0.85 4.62
N SER A 84 9.95 -0.20 4.96
CA SER A 84 10.99 -0.15 6.01
C SER A 84 12.17 0.76 5.67
N ARG A 85 12.49 0.92 4.38
CA ARG A 85 13.55 1.81 3.90
C ARG A 85 13.07 3.22 3.55
N ALA A 86 11.75 3.44 3.53
CA ALA A 86 11.19 4.72 3.13
C ALA A 86 11.33 5.76 4.25
N LYS A 87 11.83 6.95 3.92
CA LYS A 87 11.74 8.10 4.82
C LYS A 87 10.29 8.56 4.98
N ASP A 88 9.57 8.63 3.87
CA ASP A 88 8.19 9.09 3.78
C ASP A 88 7.36 8.13 2.91
N LEU A 89 6.12 7.88 3.33
CA LEU A 89 5.15 7.06 2.58
C LEU A 89 4.14 7.94 1.83
N PRO A 90 3.59 7.46 0.69
CA PRO A 90 2.57 8.17 -0.08
C PRO A 90 1.19 8.09 0.63
N GLN A 91 1.06 8.78 1.77
CA GLN A 91 -0.11 8.67 2.65
C GLN A 91 -1.43 9.05 1.95
N MET A 92 -1.41 10.01 1.02
CA MET A 92 -2.61 10.41 0.28
C MET A 92 -3.08 9.29 -0.65
N GLU A 93 -2.17 8.66 -1.36
CA GLU A 93 -2.43 7.58 -2.30
C GLU A 93 -2.85 6.31 -1.56
N LEU A 94 -2.21 6.00 -0.43
CA LEU A 94 -2.63 4.91 0.45
C LEU A 94 -4.04 5.15 1.01
N LYS A 95 -4.38 6.39 1.37
CA LYS A 95 -5.75 6.74 1.80
C LYS A 95 -6.76 6.51 0.66
N LYS A 96 -6.44 6.95 -0.56
CA LYS A 96 -7.28 6.69 -1.75
C LYS A 96 -7.44 5.19 -2.02
N PHE A 97 -6.36 4.42 -1.86
CA PHE A 97 -6.38 2.97 -1.99
C PHE A 97 -7.32 2.32 -0.97
N ILE A 98 -7.23 2.70 0.31
CA ILE A 98 -8.13 2.19 1.35
C ILE A 98 -9.59 2.57 1.04
N ALA A 99 -9.87 3.77 0.56
CA ALA A 99 -11.23 4.20 0.23
C ALA A 99 -11.90 3.36 -0.87
N ASN A 100 -11.12 2.72 -1.75
CA ASN A 100 -11.65 1.83 -2.77
C ASN A 100 -11.90 0.42 -2.19
N GLN A 101 -13.15 0.14 -1.88
CA GLN A 101 -13.59 -1.15 -1.33
C GLN A 101 -13.51 -2.33 -2.31
N LYS A 102 -13.16 -2.10 -3.59
CA LYS A 102 -12.98 -3.16 -4.59
C LYS A 102 -11.63 -3.89 -4.48
N HIS A 103 -10.65 -3.30 -3.79
CA HIS A 103 -9.35 -3.96 -3.58
C HIS A 103 -9.48 -5.12 -2.58
N ASP A 104 -8.56 -6.08 -2.69
CA ASP A 104 -8.46 -7.23 -1.80
C ASP A 104 -8.45 -6.77 -0.32
N PRO A 105 -9.31 -7.36 0.53
CA PRO A 105 -9.39 -6.99 1.94
C PRO A 105 -8.04 -7.01 2.70
N ARG A 106 -7.12 -7.92 2.32
CA ARG A 106 -5.78 -8.04 2.90
C ARG A 106 -4.88 -6.90 2.45
N ALA A 107 -4.97 -6.50 1.18
CA ALA A 107 -4.22 -5.36 0.66
C ALA A 107 -4.66 -4.05 1.32
N ARG A 108 -5.98 -3.87 1.49
CA ARG A 108 -6.54 -2.71 2.19
C ARG A 108 -6.12 -2.66 3.65
N ARG A 109 -6.08 -3.81 4.33
CA ARG A 109 -5.52 -3.90 5.68
C ARG A 109 -4.05 -3.47 5.70
N LEU A 110 -3.23 -4.02 4.81
CA LEU A 110 -1.80 -3.70 4.76
C LEU A 110 -1.58 -2.21 4.51
N ALA A 111 -2.33 -1.60 3.59
CA ALA A 111 -2.29 -0.16 3.34
C ALA A 111 -2.63 0.67 4.60
N TYR A 112 -3.61 0.24 5.39
CA TYR A 112 -3.94 0.89 6.66
C TYR A 112 -2.81 0.76 7.68
N GLU A 113 -2.18 -0.41 7.82
CA GLU A 113 -1.04 -0.59 8.74
C GLU A 113 0.16 0.28 8.35
N LEU A 114 0.41 0.45 7.05
CA LEU A 114 1.44 1.38 6.58
C LEU A 114 1.16 2.83 7.04
N ILE A 115 -0.08 3.31 6.89
CA ILE A 115 -0.48 4.64 7.37
C ILE A 115 -0.37 4.71 8.90
N LYS A 116 -0.85 3.69 9.62
CA LYS A 116 -0.83 3.65 11.08
C LYS A 116 0.57 3.72 11.64
N ASN A 117 1.52 2.98 11.05
CA ASN A 117 2.90 2.96 11.51
C ASN A 117 3.61 4.30 11.22
N ALA A 118 3.32 4.95 10.10
CA ALA A 118 3.93 6.24 9.76
C ALA A 118 3.23 7.45 10.40
N ASN A 119 1.92 7.38 10.59
CA ASN A 119 1.07 8.48 11.05
C ASN A 119 -0.18 7.94 11.81
N PRO A 120 -0.03 7.61 13.10
CA PRO A 120 -1.13 7.09 13.92
C PRO A 120 -2.35 8.02 13.98
N GLN A 121 -2.14 9.34 13.95
CA GLN A 121 -3.22 10.32 13.99
C GLN A 121 -4.06 10.30 12.71
N LEU A 122 -3.41 10.16 11.54
CA LEU A 122 -4.14 9.99 10.29
C LEU A 122 -4.91 8.67 10.28
N ALA A 123 -4.30 7.56 10.71
CA ALA A 123 -4.98 6.27 10.78
C ALA A 123 -6.22 6.30 11.68
N ALA A 124 -6.13 6.93 12.87
CA ALA A 124 -7.25 7.09 13.78
C ALA A 124 -8.43 7.85 13.14
N LYS A 125 -8.16 8.83 12.27
CA LYS A 125 -9.18 9.56 11.51
C LYS A 125 -9.86 8.71 10.44
N LEU A 126 -9.25 7.62 9.98
CA LEU A 126 -9.83 6.71 8.99
C LEU A 126 -10.79 5.70 9.61
N ILE A 127 -10.47 5.17 10.80
CA ILE A 127 -11.24 4.15 11.52
C ILE A 127 -12.76 4.39 11.53
N PRO A 128 -13.28 5.61 11.79
CA PRO A 128 -14.72 5.86 11.72
C PRO A 128 -15.43 5.38 10.46
N GLY A 129 -14.79 5.51 9.30
CA GLY A 129 -15.38 5.14 8.02
C GLY A 129 -15.35 3.65 7.73
N LEU A 130 -14.77 2.82 8.60
CA LEU A 130 -14.47 1.41 8.33
C LEU A 130 -15.42 0.43 9.02
N LEU A 131 -16.51 0.90 9.62
CA LEU A 131 -17.46 0.02 10.34
C LEU A 131 -18.07 -1.06 9.44
N ASN A 132 -18.35 -0.72 8.18
CA ASN A 132 -18.92 -1.60 7.16
C ASN A 132 -17.91 -2.02 6.09
N ASP A 133 -16.63 -1.93 6.42
CA ASP A 133 -15.54 -2.25 5.50
C ASP A 133 -15.55 -3.72 5.05
N PRO A 134 -15.22 -4.10 3.80
CA PRO A 134 -15.12 -5.50 3.40
C PRO A 134 -14.10 -6.34 4.21
N SER A 135 -13.02 -5.71 4.68
CA SER A 135 -12.01 -6.33 5.54
C SER A 135 -12.50 -6.47 6.97
N VAL A 136 -12.59 -7.73 7.41
CA VAL A 136 -12.98 -8.08 8.78
C VAL A 136 -12.10 -7.38 9.82
N GLU A 137 -10.80 -7.29 9.55
CA GLU A 137 -9.84 -6.66 10.46
C GLU A 137 -10.04 -5.14 10.57
N LEU A 138 -10.32 -4.45 9.46
CA LEU A 138 -10.65 -3.02 9.51
C LEU A 138 -11.98 -2.76 10.22
N ARG A 139 -12.98 -3.63 10.04
CA ARG A 139 -14.23 -3.56 10.83
C ARG A 139 -13.97 -3.75 12.31
N ARG A 140 -13.11 -4.69 12.69
CA ARG A 140 -12.77 -4.96 14.09
C ARG A 140 -12.16 -3.73 14.76
N ASP A 141 -11.24 -3.04 14.09
CA ASP A 141 -10.67 -1.80 14.63
C ASP A 141 -11.74 -0.70 14.80
N ALA A 142 -12.67 -0.56 13.85
CA ALA A 142 -13.79 0.37 13.95
C ALA A 142 -14.76 0.04 15.09
N VAL A 143 -15.11 -1.23 15.27
CA VAL A 143 -15.92 -1.70 16.40
C VAL A 143 -15.20 -1.45 17.71
N GLN A 144 -13.91 -1.77 17.80
CA GLN A 144 -13.11 -1.56 19.01
C GLN A 144 -13.10 -0.08 19.42
N ARG A 145 -12.97 0.84 18.46
CA ARG A 145 -13.05 2.28 18.72
C ARG A 145 -14.40 2.68 19.34
N VAL A 146 -15.51 2.24 18.76
CA VAL A 146 -16.87 2.54 19.28
C VAL A 146 -17.09 1.93 20.67
N MET A 147 -16.58 0.73 20.93
CA MET A 147 -16.64 0.11 22.26
C MET A 147 -15.89 0.93 23.31
N ILE A 148 -14.71 1.47 22.97
CA ILE A 148 -13.93 2.34 23.85
C ILE A 148 -14.70 3.64 24.12
N GLU A 149 -15.22 4.29 23.08
CA GLU A 149 -16.03 5.52 23.20
C GLU A 149 -17.25 5.29 24.12
N GLY A 150 -17.95 4.17 23.94
CA GLY A 150 -19.10 3.80 24.79
C GLY A 150 -18.70 3.56 26.25
N ALA A 151 -17.57 2.89 26.49
CA ALA A 151 -17.06 2.64 27.84
C ALA A 151 -16.68 3.95 28.55
N ASP A 152 -16.10 4.90 27.84
CA ASP A 152 -15.70 6.20 28.40
C ASP A 152 -16.92 7.07 28.72
N LEU A 153 -17.92 7.12 27.83
CA LEU A 153 -19.19 7.80 28.11
C LEU A 153 -19.92 7.21 29.34
N GLY A 154 -19.82 5.90 29.55
CA GLY A 154 -20.37 5.23 30.72
C GLY A 154 -19.69 5.61 32.05
N LYS A 155 -18.43 6.05 32.01
CA LYS A 155 -17.71 6.55 33.20
C LYS A 155 -18.15 7.96 33.58
N ILE A 156 -18.45 8.80 32.60
CA ILE A 156 -18.86 10.20 32.80
C ILE A 156 -20.25 10.28 33.46
N LYS A 157 -21.14 9.30 33.25
CA LYS A 157 -22.51 9.30 33.81
C LYS A 157 -22.64 8.82 35.26
N LYS A 158 -21.57 8.39 35.94
CA LYS A 158 -21.61 7.89 37.33
C LYS A 158 -21.34 8.94 38.44
N PRO A 159 -20.53 10.00 38.25
CA PRO A 159 -20.26 11.01 39.29
C PRO A 159 -21.33 12.10 39.40
N ASP A 160 -22.08 12.38 38.33
CA ASP A 160 -23.03 13.51 38.27
C ASP A 160 -24.47 13.12 38.68
N LEU A 161 -24.64 11.97 39.34
CA LEU A 161 -25.92 11.46 39.84
C LEU A 161 -25.93 11.24 41.36
N ALA A 162 -24.91 11.73 42.07
CA ALA A 162 -24.86 11.78 43.53
C ALA A 162 -24.98 13.24 44.01
#